data_AF-A0A1C0U5C4-F1
#
_entry.id   AF-A0A1C0U5C4-F1
#
_cell.length_a   1.000
_cell.length_b   1.000
_cell.length_c   1.000
_cell.angle_alpha   90.00
_cell.angle_beta   90.00
_cell.angle_gamma   90.00
#
_symmetry.space_group_name_H-M   'P 1'
#
loop_
_entity.id
_entity.type
_entity.pdbx_description
1 polymer ?
#
loop_
_entity_poly.entity_id
_entity_poly.type
_entity_poly.pdbx_seq_one_letter_code
_entity_poly.pdbx_strand_id
1 'polypeptide(L)'
;MVKEGVYLAFKRKDKILFDVTLTLLDSDKPSYTFPNELPSPLISHMSRQWIHEQFGLPEKSKEPKVIMKEEFGWIDLYTILDFRIPTNMQVDYDLSERVKEVTFLPTSEVR
;
A
#
# COMPACT_ATOMS: atom_id res chain seq x y z
N MET A 1 8.31 -15.08 4.65
CA MET A 1 9.13 -14.27 3.73
C MET A 1 8.95 -12.82 4.12
N VAL A 2 10.02 -12.11 4.47
CA VAL A 2 9.95 -10.64 4.65
C VAL A 2 9.76 -10.07 3.25
N LYS A 3 8.55 -9.59 2.93
CA LYS A 3 8.33 -8.86 1.67
C LYS A 3 9.04 -7.52 1.83
N GLU A 4 10.28 -7.45 1.35
CA GLU A 4 11.07 -6.22 1.37
C GLU A 4 10.29 -5.07 0.73
N GLY A 5 10.35 -3.89 1.35
CA GLY A 5 9.63 -2.70 0.88
C GLY A 5 8.15 -2.59 1.26
N VAL A 6 7.60 -3.48 2.11
CA VAL A 6 6.25 -3.31 2.66
C VAL A 6 6.34 -2.96 4.15
N TYR A 7 5.77 -1.81 4.52
CA TYR A 7 5.63 -1.39 5.91
C TYR A 7 4.15 -1.39 6.33
N LEU A 8 3.86 -2.00 7.48
CA LEU A 8 2.52 -2.04 8.07
C LEU A 8 2.56 -1.36 9.44
N ALA A 9 1.72 -0.35 9.63
CA ALA A 9 1.62 0.34 10.91
C ALA A 9 0.31 -0.01 11.63
N PHE A 10 0.44 -0.37 12.91
CA PHE A 10 -0.70 -0.69 13.77
C PHE A 10 -0.78 0.31 14.93
N LYS A 11 -1.99 0.77 15.26
CA LYS A 11 -2.22 1.61 16.44
C LYS A 11 -1.76 0.86 17.68
N ARG A 12 -0.94 1.50 18.51
CA ARG A 12 -0.29 0.83 19.66
C ARG A 12 -1.31 0.21 20.64
N LYS A 13 -2.41 0.92 20.89
CA LYS A 13 -3.43 0.54 21.88
C LYS A 13 -4.27 -0.65 21.44
N ASP A 14 -4.91 -0.54 20.29
CA ASP A 14 -5.94 -1.50 19.86
C ASP A 14 -5.45 -2.44 18.74
N LYS A 15 -4.18 -2.32 18.33
CA LYS A 15 -3.56 -3.12 17.26
C LYS A 15 -4.32 -3.08 15.94
N ILE A 16 -4.99 -1.96 15.67
CA ILE A 16 -5.70 -1.72 14.42
C ILE A 16 -4.71 -1.26 13.35
N LEU A 17 -4.69 -1.94 12.20
CA LEU A 17 -3.92 -1.52 11.01
C LEU A 17 -4.42 -0.14 10.57
N PHE A 18 -3.51 0.83 10.39
CA PHE A 18 -3.87 2.19 9.98
C PHE A 18 -3.01 2.76 8.85
N ASP A 19 -1.91 2.11 8.51
CA ASP A 19 -1.05 2.51 7.40
C ASP A 19 -0.46 1.28 6.71
N VAL A 20 -0.43 1.34 5.38
CA VAL A 20 0.24 0.38 4.51
C VAL A 20 1.09 1.21 3.54
N THR A 21 2.41 1.11 3.69
CA THR A 21 3.35 1.84 2.84
C THR A 21 4.14 0.85 1.97
N LEU A 22 4.21 1.15 0.67
CA LEU A 22 5.05 0.43 -0.30
C LEU A 22 6.24 1.31 -0.69
N THR A 23 7.45 0.83 -0.41
CA THR A 23 8.71 1.44 -0.86
C THR A 23 9.03 0.92 -2.26
N LEU A 24 8.82 1.78 -3.26
CA LEU A 24 9.08 1.46 -4.67
C LEU A 24 10.49 1.84 -5.13
N LEU A 25 11.06 2.87 -4.52
CA LEU A 25 12.41 3.36 -4.76
C LEU A 25 13.12 3.52 -3.41
N ASP A 26 14.40 3.19 -3.37
CA ASP A 26 15.26 3.35 -2.20
C ASP A 26 16.38 4.34 -2.55
N SER A 27 16.40 5.48 -1.87
CA SER A 27 17.41 6.53 -2.08
C SER A 27 18.82 6.05 -1.73
N ASP A 28 18.96 5.13 -0.78
CA ASP A 28 20.24 4.57 -0.36
C ASP A 28 20.70 3.42 -1.28
N LYS A 29 19.75 2.80 -2.01
CA LYS A 29 20.00 1.69 -2.93
C LYS A 29 19.35 1.93 -4.30
N PRO A 30 20.03 2.66 -5.22
CA PRO A 30 19.46 3.00 -6.53
C PRO A 30 19.09 1.80 -7.42
N SER A 31 19.68 0.62 -7.18
CA SER A 31 19.36 -0.61 -7.90
C SER A 31 18.18 -1.38 -7.31
N TYR A 32 17.62 -0.92 -6.19
CA TYR A 32 16.46 -1.54 -5.58
C TYR A 32 15.22 -1.36 -6.47
N THR A 33 14.56 -2.47 -6.73
CA THR A 33 13.25 -2.52 -7.38
C THR A 33 12.31 -3.30 -6.49
N PHE A 34 11.07 -2.82 -6.37
CA PHE A 34 10.05 -3.53 -5.59
C PHE A 34 9.84 -4.93 -6.18
N PRO A 35 10.05 -6.00 -5.39
CA PRO A 35 10.19 -7.35 -5.94
C PRO A 35 8.85 -8.05 -6.22
N ASN A 36 7.73 -7.49 -5.76
CA ASN A 36 6.42 -8.12 -5.90
C ASN A 36 5.59 -7.43 -6.98
N GLU A 37 4.60 -8.15 -7.50
CA GLU A 37 3.58 -7.58 -8.38
C GLU A 37 2.76 -6.53 -7.64
N LEU A 38 2.51 -5.40 -8.30
CA LEU A 38 1.67 -4.33 -7.78
C LEU A 38 0.20 -4.57 -8.18
N PRO A 39 -0.75 -4.23 -7.31
CA PRO A 39 -2.16 -4.33 -7.65
C PRO A 39 -2.51 -3.33 -8.76
N SER A 40 -3.27 -3.80 -9.75
CA SER A 40 -3.79 -2.94 -10.82
C SER A 40 -4.58 -1.74 -10.23
N PRO A 41 -4.38 -0.51 -10.74
CA PRO A 41 -3.67 -0.16 -11.97
C PRO A 41 -2.18 0.21 -11.80
N LEU A 42 -1.60 0.03 -10.61
CA LEU A 42 -0.23 0.48 -10.32
C LEU A 42 0.82 -0.29 -11.13
N ILE A 43 1.88 0.41 -11.55
CA ILE A 43 3.03 -0.15 -12.28
C ILE A 43 4.34 0.12 -11.52
N SER A 44 5.41 -0.61 -11.83
CA SER A 44 6.65 -0.55 -11.07
C SER A 44 7.36 0.82 -11.12
N HIS A 45 7.26 1.51 -12.25
CA HIS A 45 7.88 2.82 -12.47
C HIS A 45 6.81 3.83 -12.89
N MET A 46 6.40 4.67 -11.94
CA MET A 46 5.36 5.66 -12.14
C MET A 46 5.98 7.05 -12.06
N SER A 47 5.85 7.84 -13.13
CA SER A 47 6.14 9.27 -13.07
C SER A 47 4.96 10.01 -12.46
N ARG A 48 5.22 11.23 -11.94
CA ARG A 48 4.14 12.08 -11.44
C ARG A 48 3.09 12.36 -12.53
N GLN A 49 3.54 12.59 -13.77
CA GLN A 49 2.64 12.77 -14.91
C GLN A 49 1.74 11.55 -15.12
N TRP A 50 2.31 10.34 -15.11
CA TRP A 50 1.54 9.12 -15.28
C TRP A 50 0.50 8.94 -14.16
N ILE A 51 0.87 9.25 -12.91
CA ILE A 51 -0.08 9.23 -11.78
C ILE A 51 -1.23 10.21 -12.04
N HIS A 52 -0.94 11.40 -12.54
CA HIS A 52 -1.97 12.41 -12.85
C HIS A 52 -2.88 11.98 -14.01
N GLU A 53 -2.33 11.28 -15.00
CA GLU A 53 -3.10 10.72 -16.11
C GLU A 53 -4.02 9.57 -15.68
N GLN A 54 -3.55 8.71 -14.76
CA GLN A 54 -4.33 7.55 -14.30
C GLN A 54 -5.35 7.89 -13.21
N PHE A 55 -4.99 8.76 -12.27
CA PHE A 55 -5.79 9.05 -11.07
C PHE A 55 -6.36 10.46 -11.04
N GLY A 56 -6.06 11.29 -12.04
CA GLY A 56 -6.44 12.71 -12.07
C GLY A 56 -5.53 13.59 -11.20
N LEU A 57 -6.01 14.79 -10.91
CA LEU A 57 -5.28 15.75 -10.09
C LEU A 57 -5.42 15.41 -8.59
N PRO A 58 -4.36 15.62 -7.79
CA PRO A 58 -4.41 15.35 -6.36
C PRO A 58 -5.32 16.36 -5.63
N GLU A 59 -5.87 15.93 -4.49
CA GLU A 59 -6.64 16.80 -3.60
C GLU A 59 -5.73 17.84 -2.93
N LYS A 60 -4.50 17.45 -2.58
CA LYS A 60 -3.47 18.34 -2.02
C LYS A 60 -2.12 18.00 -2.63
N SER A 61 -1.33 19.02 -2.89
CA SER A 61 0.05 18.86 -3.37
C SER A 61 0.99 19.73 -2.55
N LYS A 62 2.18 19.20 -2.23
CA LYS A 62 3.28 19.96 -1.62
C LYS A 62 4.46 19.95 -2.57
N GLU A 63 4.97 21.15 -2.83
CA GLU A 63 6.12 21.35 -3.72
C GLU A 63 7.41 20.81 -3.10
N PRO A 64 8.40 20.43 -3.94
CA PRO A 64 9.71 19.99 -3.48
C PRO A 64 10.40 21.09 -2.69
N LYS A 65 11.19 20.68 -1.69
CA LYS A 65 11.96 21.60 -0.86
C LYS A 65 13.19 20.93 -0.30
N VAL A 66 14.20 21.74 -0.02
CA VAL A 66 15.40 21.30 0.69
C VAL A 66 15.32 21.77 2.14
N ILE A 67 15.36 20.85 3.10
CA ILE A 67 15.43 21.18 4.52
C ILE A 67 16.67 20.51 5.09
N MET A 68 17.54 21.28 5.75
CA MET A 68 18.75 20.74 6.41
C MET A 68 19.62 19.85 5.49
N LYS A 69 19.73 20.20 4.20
CA LYS A 69 20.46 19.46 3.14
C LYS A 69 19.79 18.16 2.67
N GLU A 70 18.62 17.86 3.17
CA GLU A 70 17.81 16.74 2.69
C GLU A 70 16.81 17.26 1.65
N GLU A 71 16.79 16.61 0.49
CA GLU A 71 15.89 16.95 -0.62
C GLU A 71 14.58 16.18 -0.46
N PHE A 72 13.47 16.92 -0.32
CA PHE A 72 12.13 16.37 -0.29
C PHE A 72 11.47 16.59 -1.64
N GLY A 73 11.05 15.51 -2.29
CA GLY A 73 10.29 15.56 -3.53
C GLY A 73 8.85 16.04 -3.34
N TRP A 74 8.06 15.95 -4.41
CA TRP A 74 6.63 16.23 -4.39
C TRP A 74 5.89 15.27 -3.45
N ILE A 75 4.87 15.77 -2.76
CA ILE A 75 3.92 14.94 -2.00
C ILE A 75 2.51 15.29 -2.49
N ASP A 76 1.91 14.34 -3.21
CA ASP A 76 0.54 14.43 -3.71
C ASP A 76 -0.37 13.53 -2.87
N LEU A 77 -1.51 14.06 -2.43
CA LEU A 77 -2.53 13.33 -1.66
C LEU A 77 -3.75 13.07 -2.53
N TYR A 78 -4.15 11.82 -2.61
CA TYR A 78 -5.32 11.35 -3.34
C TYR A 78 -6.33 10.70 -2.39
N THR A 79 -7.61 10.93 -2.65
CA THR A 79 -8.71 10.17 -2.04
C THR A 79 -9.19 9.16 -3.08
N ILE A 80 -8.91 7.88 -2.87
CA ILE A 80 -9.27 6.79 -3.80
C ILE A 80 -10.41 5.98 -3.20
N LEU A 81 -11.61 6.12 -3.74
CA LEU A 81 -12.83 5.47 -3.21
C LEU A 81 -13.10 4.09 -3.84
N ASP A 82 -12.68 3.90 -5.08
CA ASP A 82 -13.03 2.71 -5.88
C ASP A 82 -11.88 1.69 -6.01
N PHE A 83 -10.74 1.95 -5.38
CA PHE A 83 -9.66 0.98 -5.32
C PHE A 83 -9.99 -0.11 -4.30
N ARG A 84 -10.39 -1.28 -4.80
CA ARG A 84 -10.66 -2.46 -3.98
C ARG A 84 -9.73 -3.57 -4.41
N ILE A 85 -9.00 -4.12 -3.44
CA ILE A 85 -8.33 -5.41 -3.62
C ILE A 85 -9.42 -6.48 -3.43
N PRO A 86 -9.76 -7.28 -4.46
CA PRO A 86 -10.74 -8.35 -4.32
C PRO A 86 -10.30 -9.29 -3.20
N THR A 87 -11.13 -9.37 -2.16
CA THR A 87 -10.81 -10.05 -0.90
C THR A 87 -11.94 -11.02 -0.56
N ASN A 88 -11.60 -12.29 -0.40
CA ASN A 88 -12.49 -13.30 0.13
C ASN A 88 -12.41 -13.31 1.66
N MET A 89 -13.52 -13.61 2.30
CA MET A 89 -13.61 -13.77 3.75
C MET A 89 -13.83 -15.25 4.05
N GLN A 90 -12.89 -15.85 4.77
CA GLN A 90 -13.04 -17.18 5.33
C GLN A 90 -13.39 -17.05 6.82
N VAL A 91 -14.39 -17.79 7.27
CA VAL A 91 -14.82 -17.82 8.67
C VAL A 91 -14.73 -19.26 9.16
N ASP A 92 -13.89 -19.48 10.16
CA ASP A 92 -13.70 -20.80 10.76
C ASP A 92 -14.52 -20.89 12.04
N TYR A 93 -15.23 -22.00 12.21
CA TYR A 93 -16.08 -22.27 13.37
C TYR A 93 -15.51 -23.38 14.24
N ASP A 94 -15.81 -23.34 15.54
CA ASP A 94 -15.60 -24.49 16.42
C ASP A 94 -16.71 -25.54 16.25
N LEU A 95 -16.59 -26.67 16.97
CA LEU A 95 -17.58 -27.75 16.94
C LEU A 95 -18.95 -27.36 17.50
N SER A 96 -19.06 -26.17 18.12
CA SER A 96 -20.30 -25.59 18.64
C SER A 96 -20.80 -24.43 17.77
N GLU A 97 -20.32 -24.34 16.53
CA GLU A 97 -20.70 -23.31 15.55
C GLU A 97 -20.37 -21.87 15.98
N ARG A 98 -19.40 -21.69 16.89
CA ARG A 98 -18.94 -20.35 17.29
C ARG A 98 -17.76 -19.92 16.43
N VAL A 99 -17.74 -18.66 16.01
CA VAL A 99 -16.65 -18.08 15.22
C VAL A 99 -15.34 -18.15 16.00
N LYS A 100 -14.35 -18.84 15.42
CA LYS A 100 -13.01 -19.01 15.96
C LYS A 100 -12.03 -18.04 15.31
N GLU A 101 -12.13 -17.86 13.99
CA GLU A 101 -11.21 -17.04 13.21
C GLU A 101 -11.92 -16.44 11.98
N VAL A 102 -11.50 -15.25 11.59
CA VAL A 102 -11.92 -14.61 10.33
C VAL A 102 -10.66 -14.21 9.58
N THR A 103 -10.49 -14.76 8.39
CA THR A 103 -9.31 -14.54 7.54
C THR A 103 -9.73 -13.85 6.26
N PHE A 104 -9.04 -12.76 5.92
CA PHE A 104 -9.19 -12.04 4.67
C PHE A 104 -8.07 -12.44 3.72
N LEU A 105 -8.42 -13.00 2.57
CA LEU A 105 -7.46 -13.53 1.59
C LEU A 105 -7.71 -12.86 0.23
N PRO A 106 -6.66 -12.47 -0.52
CA PRO A 106 -6.84 -12.06 -1.91
C PRO A 106 -7.53 -13.16 -2.69
N THR A 107 -8.45 -12.81 -3.59
CA THR A 107 -9.17 -13.80 -4.41
C THR A 107 -8.21 -14.68 -5.23
N SER A 108 -7.05 -14.16 -5.62
CA SER A 108 -6.00 -14.92 -6.31
C SER A 108 -5.38 -16.06 -5.51
N GLU A 109 -5.46 -16.01 -4.17
CA GLU A 109 -4.86 -17.02 -3.27
C GLU A 109 -5.86 -18.13 -2.87
N VAL A 110 -7.13 -17.97 -3.22
CA VAL A 110 -8.15 -18.99 -2.95
C VAL A 110 -8.03 -20.08 -4.02
N ARG A 111 -7.62 -21.27 -3.57
CA ARG A 111 -7.50 -22.48 -4.39
C ARG A 111 -8.85 -23.13 -4.68
#